data_AF-A0A368FE64-F1
#
_entry.id   AF-A0A368FE64-F1
#
_cell.length_a   1.000
_cell.length_b   1.000
_cell.length_c   1.000
_cell.angle_alpha   90.00
_cell.angle_beta   90.00
_cell.angle_gamma   90.00
#
_symmetry.space_group_name_H-M   'P 1'
#
loop_
_entity.id
_entity.type
_entity.pdbx_description
1 polymer ?
#
loop_
_entity_poly.entity_id
_entity_poly.type
_entity_poly.pdbx_seq_one_letter_code
_entity_poly.pdbx_strand_id
1 'polypeptide(L)'
;MYAENNTLDVLEGTHDTIIQAGVPEDRVHCVLADLTDSSGREKIVESTIARWGRLDILVNNAGASITHGKQGFEANEDAFNKTMDINLNR
;
A
#
# COMPACT_ATOMS: atom_id res chain seq x y z
N MET A 1 -16.33 6.22 11.29
CA MET A 1 -16.21 4.97 12.07
C MET A 1 -15.85 3.88 11.06
N TYR A 2 -14.59 3.84 10.62
CA TYR A 2 -14.12 2.72 9.81
C TYR A 2 -13.93 1.57 10.78
N ALA A 3 -14.52 0.41 10.50
CA ALA A 3 -14.16 -0.81 11.21
C ALA A 3 -12.64 -0.96 11.10
N GLU A 4 -11.98 -1.27 12.23
CA GLU A 4 -10.60 -1.73 12.22
C GLU A 4 -10.57 -3.10 11.51
N ASN A 5 -10.66 -3.09 10.18
CA ASN A 5 -10.30 -4.25 9.41
C ASN A 5 -8.80 -4.39 9.56
N ASN A 6 -8.37 -5.46 10.22
CA ASN A 6 -6.97 -5.82 10.31
C ASN A 6 -6.38 -5.82 8.89
N THR A 7 -5.29 -5.07 8.67
CA THR A 7 -4.67 -4.91 7.36
C THR A 7 -4.33 -6.26 6.72
N LEU A 8 -4.03 -7.26 7.54
CA LEU A 8 -3.80 -8.62 7.09
C LEU A 8 -5.05 -9.25 6.46
N ASP A 9 -6.21 -9.11 7.11
CA ASP A 9 -7.48 -9.66 6.61
C ASP A 9 -7.87 -9.06 5.25
N VAL A 10 -7.59 -7.76 5.03
CA VAL A 10 -7.84 -7.09 3.74
C VAL A 10 -6.89 -7.60 2.65
N LEU A 11 -5.62 -7.82 3.00
CA LEU A 11 -4.62 -8.38 2.09
C LEU A 11 -5.00 -9.80 1.67
N GLU A 12 -5.40 -10.64 2.64
CA GLU A 12 -5.88 -12.01 2.42
C GLU A 12 -7.18 -12.03 1.58
N GLY A 13 -8.14 -11.16 1.87
CA GLY A 13 -9.37 -11.07 1.07
C GLY A 13 -9.12 -10.66 -0.39
N THR A 14 -8.14 -9.77 -0.62
CA THR A 14 -7.74 -9.39 -1.98
C THR A 14 -7.03 -10.54 -2.70
N HIS A 15 -6.14 -11.24 -2.00
CA HIS A 15 -5.50 -12.46 -2.50
C HIS A 15 -6.54 -13.47 -2.97
N ASP A 16 -7.50 -13.81 -2.11
CA ASP A 16 -8.54 -14.80 -2.43
C ASP A 16 -9.39 -14.39 -3.63
N THR A 17 -9.69 -13.10 -3.75
CA THR A 17 -10.41 -12.55 -4.92
C THR A 17 -9.62 -12.77 -6.22
N ILE A 18 -8.30 -12.60 -6.20
CA ILE A 18 -7.42 -12.82 -7.37
C ILE A 18 -7.39 -14.30 -7.75
N ILE A 19 -7.30 -15.20 -6.78
CA ILE A 19 -7.31 -16.65 -7.01
C ILE A 19 -8.66 -17.12 -7.57
N GLN A 20 -9.77 -16.61 -7.01
CA GLN A 20 -11.12 -16.89 -7.51
C GLN A 20 -11.34 -16.41 -8.96
N ALA A 21 -10.63 -15.36 -9.39
CA ALA A 21 -10.62 -14.90 -10.77
C ALA A 21 -9.82 -15.82 -11.73
N GLY A 22 -9.19 -16.88 -11.22
CA GLY A 22 -8.48 -17.89 -12.00
C GLY A 22 -6.97 -17.69 -12.14
N VAL A 23 -6.39 -16.75 -11.38
CA VAL A 23 -4.93 -16.58 -11.34
C VAL A 23 -4.32 -17.69 -10.47
N PRO A 24 -3.29 -18.41 -10.95
CA PRO A 24 -2.61 -19.41 -10.14
C PRO A 24 -1.95 -18.81 -8.88
N GLU A 25 -2.01 -19.53 -7.76
CA GLU A 25 -1.42 -19.13 -6.47
C GLU A 25 0.06 -18.74 -6.57
N ASP A 26 0.85 -19.48 -7.36
CA ASP A 26 2.27 -19.25 -7.53
C ASP A 26 2.59 -17.94 -8.27
N ARG A 27 1.59 -17.36 -8.96
CA ARG A 27 1.65 -16.07 -9.65
C ARG A 27 1.24 -14.89 -8.77
N VAL A 28 0.78 -15.13 -7.53
CA VAL A 28 0.43 -14.08 -6.57
C VAL A 28 1.46 -14.05 -5.45
N HIS A 29 1.95 -12.85 -5.12
CA HIS A 29 2.91 -12.66 -4.03
C HIS A 29 2.44 -11.49 -3.15
N CYS A 30 1.96 -11.82 -1.95
CA CYS A 30 1.49 -10.85 -0.98
C CYS A 30 2.61 -10.47 -0.01
N VAL A 31 2.78 -9.17 0.22
CA VAL A 31 3.77 -8.63 1.16
C VAL A 31 3.08 -7.65 2.08
N LEU A 32 2.97 -7.99 3.37
CA LEU A 32 2.55 -7.04 4.40
C LEU A 32 3.73 -6.11 4.73
N ALA A 33 3.52 -4.81 4.53
CA ALA A 33 4.49 -3.75 4.77
C ALA A 33 3.78 -2.40 5.00
N ASP A 34 4.41 -1.52 5.77
CA ASP A 34 4.06 -0.11 5.83
C ASP A 34 4.84 0.65 4.74
N LEU A 35 4.14 1.32 3.85
CA LEU A 35 4.75 2.06 2.74
C LEU A 35 5.37 3.39 3.17
N THR A 36 5.07 3.90 4.36
CA THR A 36 5.74 5.09 4.92
C THR A 36 7.12 4.75 5.49
N ASP A 37 7.41 3.46 5.74
CA ASP A 37 8.72 2.96 6.16
C ASP A 37 9.56 2.45 4.98
N SER A 38 10.79 2.97 4.88
CA SER A 38 11.80 2.51 3.92
C SER A 38 12.05 1.01 3.97
N SER A 39 12.06 0.40 5.16
CA SER A 39 12.32 -1.03 5.29
C SER A 39 11.18 -1.88 4.70
N GLY A 40 9.94 -1.39 4.82
CA GLY A 40 8.76 -2.00 4.20
C GLY A 40 8.84 -1.96 2.68
N ARG A 41 9.27 -0.83 2.11
CA ARG A 41 9.44 -0.66 0.66
C ARG A 41 10.57 -1.53 0.11
N GLU A 42 11.70 -1.60 0.79
CA GLU A 42 12.82 -2.49 0.43
C GLU A 42 12.37 -3.95 0.42
N LYS A 43 11.68 -4.40 1.48
CA LYS A 43 11.13 -5.76 1.57
C LYS A 43 10.23 -6.13 0.39
N ILE A 44 9.37 -5.20 -0.08
CA ILE A 44 8.52 -5.44 -1.25
C ILE A 44 9.39 -5.71 -2.48
N VAL A 45 10.34 -4.83 -2.77
CA VAL A 45 11.21 -4.93 -3.95
C VAL A 45 12.06 -6.20 -3.90
N GLU A 46 12.75 -6.44 -2.78
CA GLU A 46 13.65 -7.58 -2.61
C GLU A 46 12.91 -8.91 -2.71
N SER A 47 11.75 -9.05 -2.07
CA SER A 47 10.98 -10.30 -2.13
C SER A 47 10.40 -10.55 -3.53
N THR A 48 9.98 -9.51 -4.24
CA THR A 48 9.56 -9.60 -5.64
C THR A 48 10.69 -10.07 -6.55
N ILE A 49 11.88 -9.46 -6.43
CA ILE A 49 13.07 -9.87 -7.20
C ILE A 49 13.49 -11.28 -6.82
N ALA A 50 13.48 -11.65 -5.54
CA ALA A 50 13.82 -13.00 -5.09
C ALA A 50 12.89 -14.06 -5.69
N ARG A 51 11.59 -13.75 -5.83
CA ARG A 51 10.59 -14.68 -6.37
C ARG A 51 10.59 -14.79 -7.89
N TRP A 52 10.74 -13.67 -8.60
CA TRP A 52 10.56 -13.62 -10.06
C TRP A 52 11.81 -13.22 -10.85
N GLY A 53 12.91 -12.91 -10.17
CA GLY A 53 14.20 -12.54 -10.76
C GLY A 53 14.29 -11.08 -11.23
N ARG A 54 13.16 -10.37 -11.34
CA ARG A 54 13.11 -8.97 -11.78
C ARG A 54 11.78 -8.30 -11.37
N LEU A 55 11.75 -6.96 -11.45
CA LEU A 55 10.55 -6.14 -11.40
C LEU A 55 10.42 -5.41 -12.75
N ASP A 56 9.34 -5.66 -13.48
CA ASP A 56 9.10 -5.07 -14.80
C ASP A 56 8.34 -3.76 -14.73
N ILE A 57 7.29 -3.70 -13.91
CA ILE A 57 6.36 -2.58 -13.80
C ILE A 57 6.04 -2.35 -12.33
N LEU A 58 6.08 -1.10 -11.90
CA LEU A 58 5.63 -0.65 -10.59
C LEU A 58 4.40 0.23 -10.74
N VAL A 59 3.29 -0.14 -10.09
CA VAL A 59 2.08 0.67 -10.01
C VAL A 59 1.98 1.27 -8.61
N ASN A 60 2.32 2.55 -8.47
CA ASN A 60 2.19 3.29 -7.21
C ASN A 60 0.73 3.68 -6.95
N ASN A 61 -0.11 2.70 -6.59
CA ASN A 61 -1.53 2.93 -6.31
C ASN A 61 -1.82 3.35 -4.86
N ALA A 62 -0.81 3.27 -3.97
CA ALA A 62 -0.99 3.71 -2.59
C ALA A 62 -1.34 5.21 -2.55
N GLY A 63 -2.42 5.53 -1.86
CA GLY A 63 -2.88 6.90 -1.76
C GLY A 63 -3.93 7.07 -0.68
N ALA A 64 -3.86 8.18 0.05
CA ALA A 64 -4.86 8.57 1.02
C ALA A 64 -5.16 10.07 0.94
N SER A 65 -6.40 10.45 1.23
CA SER A 65 -6.79 11.83 1.46
C SER A 65 -6.99 12.01 2.97
N ILE A 66 -5.99 12.59 3.64
CA ILE A 66 -6.06 12.82 5.08
C ILE A 66 -6.61 14.23 5.30
N THR A 67 -7.94 14.35 5.26
CA THR A 67 -8.63 15.60 5.58
C THR A 67 -9.20 15.51 6.99
N HIS A 68 -8.62 16.26 7.94
CA HIS A 68 -9.21 16.48 9.26
C HIS A 68 -9.35 17.99 9.49
N GLY A 69 -10.58 18.47 9.67
CA GLY A 69 -10.86 19.87 9.99
C GLY A 69 -10.93 20.80 8.77
N LYS A 70 -10.31 21.98 8.89
CA LYS A 70 -10.39 23.08 7.92
C LYS A 70 -9.72 22.70 6.57
N GLN A 71 -10.18 23.33 5.48
CA GLN A 71 -9.77 23.03 4.11
C GLN A 71 -9.24 24.27 3.39
N GLY A 72 -8.66 24.07 2.19
CA GLY A 72 -8.08 25.16 1.39
C GLY A 72 -6.91 25.82 2.10
N PHE A 73 -6.86 27.15 2.10
CA PHE A 73 -5.79 27.91 2.76
C PHE A 73 -5.78 27.79 4.29
N GLU A 74 -6.85 27.26 4.89
CA GLU A 74 -6.91 27.03 6.32
C GLU A 74 -6.57 25.58 6.73
N ALA A 75 -6.14 24.74 5.77
CA ALA A 75 -5.80 23.36 6.04
C ALA A 75 -4.64 23.24 7.05
N ASN A 76 -4.71 22.20 7.88
CA ASN A 76 -3.69 21.91 8.88
C ASN A 76 -2.42 21.34 8.21
N GLU A 77 -1.26 21.84 8.64
CA GLU A 77 0.04 21.43 8.11
C GLU A 77 0.37 19.96 8.39
N ASP A 78 0.00 19.40 9.54
CA ASP A 78 0.18 17.97 9.84
C ASP A 78 -0.66 17.09 8.92
N ALA A 79 -1.89 17.50 8.60
CA ALA A 79 -2.76 16.80 7.66
C ALA A 79 -2.19 16.85 6.24
N PHE A 80 -1.61 17.98 5.85
CA PHE A 80 -0.84 18.10 4.60
C PHE A 80 0.37 17.17 4.60
N ASN A 81 1.24 17.25 5.60
CA ASN A 81 2.45 16.43 5.69
C ASN A 81 2.13 14.93 5.64
N LYS A 82 1.14 14.46 6.41
CA LYS A 82 0.72 13.05 6.37
C LYS A 82 0.19 12.62 5.00
N THR A 83 -0.55 13.50 4.32
CA THR A 83 -1.02 13.22 2.95
C THR A 83 0.18 13.11 1.99
N MET A 84 1.15 14.01 2.11
CA MET A 84 2.37 13.98 1.29
C MET A 84 3.21 12.74 1.61
N ASP A 85 3.31 12.33 2.88
CA ASP A 85 4.08 11.15 3.31
C ASP A 85 3.56 9.83 2.75
N ILE A 86 2.26 9.74 2.45
CA ILE A 86 1.68 8.55 1.80
C ILE A 86 1.74 8.67 0.27
N ASN A 87 1.50 9.85 -0.27
CA ASN A 87 1.22 10.02 -1.70
C ASN A 87 2.45 10.39 -2.54
N LEU A 88 3.51 10.94 -1.92
CA LEU A 88 4.64 11.50 -2.66
C LEU A 88 5.99 11.31 -1.99
N ASN A 89 6.07 11.61 -0.69
CA ASN A 89 7.34 11.57 0.00
C ASN A 89 7.83 10.12 0.15
N ARG A 90 9.14 10.06 0.33
CA ARG A 90 9.99 8.93 0.01
C ARG A 90 9.86 7.73 0.91
#